data_AF-I6ZW89-F1
#
_entry.id   AF-I6ZW89-F1
#
_cell.length_a   1.000
_cell.length_b   1.000
_cell.length_c   1.000
_cell.angle_alpha   90.00
_cell.angle_beta   90.00
_cell.angle_gamma   90.00
#
_symmetry.space_group_name_H-M   'P 1'
#
loop_
_entity.id
_entity.type
_entity.pdbx_description
1 polymer ?
#
loop_
_entity_poly.entity_id
_entity_poly.type
_entity_poly.pdbx_seq_one_letter_code
_entity_poly.pdbx_strand_id
1 'polypeptide(L)'
;MADTDSEKKSQCRQLCPIKIPLMSPLRDMIVREVGDKASTVIDVIEGIVPTVSPESMYSELVEALIPVIDQRAKGLVGKVMAYKRKTCRDGDECRTKNCIFLHGWDRRGGEGASGNSGLKGKEEGVDIVETAPKRRKITESNENNEVVFNKVNESRHNPEDLKTYAARFGRITNFKRLNPEKYLVVFEDPESANELVKSSELVLEDPGIKKFYNVIDNLVKVELRKLFEEQEIIIDKMSTDFSAALLGHLRNINIRIRALVLKDKSKDGSGVDNKRGFDQENSLYYNCF
;
A
#
# COMPACT_ATOMS: atom_id res chain seq x y z
N MET A 1 -40.11 24.72 29.03
CA MET A 1 -39.68 23.49 29.71
C MET A 1 -39.24 22.50 28.65
N ALA A 2 -37.94 22.14 28.67
CA ALA A 2 -37.30 20.92 28.13
C ALA A 2 -37.53 20.54 26.65
N ASP A 3 -36.55 20.24 25.80
CA ASP A 3 -35.15 19.89 25.99
C ASP A 3 -34.32 20.29 24.75
N THR A 4 -33.19 20.92 25.01
CA THR A 4 -32.02 21.05 24.13
C THR A 4 -30.86 20.41 24.87
N ASP A 5 -30.33 19.29 24.38
CA ASP A 5 -28.93 18.86 24.56
C ASP A 5 -28.74 17.52 23.82
N SER A 6 -27.80 17.44 22.87
CA SER A 6 -26.43 16.91 23.06
C SER A 6 -26.41 15.39 22.75
N GLU A 7 -25.49 14.78 21.99
CA GLU A 7 -24.14 15.17 21.64
C GLU A 7 -23.67 14.38 20.41
N LYS A 8 -22.70 14.99 19.73
CA LYS A 8 -22.13 14.59 18.46
C LYS A 8 -21.44 13.23 18.55
N LYS A 9 -21.75 12.40 17.56
CA LYS A 9 -21.04 11.19 17.18
C LYS A 9 -19.52 11.40 17.20
N SER A 10 -18.87 10.58 18.00
CA SER A 10 -17.44 10.25 18.00
C SER A 10 -16.86 10.22 16.58
N GLN A 11 -16.25 11.33 16.16
CA GLN A 11 -15.27 11.31 15.08
C GLN A 11 -14.07 10.53 15.57
N CYS A 12 -13.80 9.41 14.89
CA CYS A 12 -12.61 8.59 15.04
C CYS A 12 -11.38 9.51 14.96
N ARG A 13 -10.79 9.84 16.12
CA ARG A 13 -9.54 10.58 16.21
C ARG A 13 -8.48 9.75 15.47
N GLN A 14 -8.16 10.11 14.22
CA GLN A 14 -6.99 9.56 13.56
C GLN A 14 -5.79 9.93 14.41
N LEU A 15 -5.28 8.94 15.14
CA LEU A 15 -4.14 9.11 16.03
C LEU A 15 -2.95 9.61 15.23
N CYS A 16 -2.30 10.65 15.76
CA CYS A 16 -1.08 11.21 15.20
C CYS A 16 -0.09 10.08 14.85
N PRO A 17 0.43 10.04 13.61
CA PRO A 17 1.34 8.99 13.14
C PRO A 17 2.59 8.77 13.99
N ILE A 18 3.06 9.85 14.61
CA ILE A 18 4.36 9.95 15.26
C ILE A 18 4.08 10.28 16.73
N LYS A 19 4.61 9.47 17.64
CA LYS A 19 4.58 9.77 19.07
C LYS A 19 5.65 10.82 19.40
N ILE A 20 5.25 11.87 20.11
CA ILE A 20 6.12 12.94 20.60
C ILE A 20 6.16 12.86 22.14
N PRO A 21 7.33 12.97 22.78
CA PRO A 21 8.66 13.06 22.16
C PRO A 21 9.03 11.79 21.38
N LEU A 22 9.90 11.94 20.37
CA LEU A 22 10.40 10.85 19.56
C LEU A 22 11.11 9.83 20.44
N MET A 23 10.74 8.56 20.28
CA MET A 23 11.34 7.44 21.00
C MET A 23 12.83 7.29 20.68
N SER A 24 13.64 6.84 21.63
CA SER A 24 15.10 6.68 21.47
C SER A 24 15.51 5.94 20.19
N PRO A 25 14.88 4.81 19.81
CA PRO A 25 15.29 4.11 18.58
C PRO A 25 14.99 4.90 17.29
N LEU A 26 13.96 5.76 17.31
CA LEU A 26 13.64 6.65 16.21
C LEU A 26 14.63 7.83 16.16
N ARG A 27 15.01 8.37 17.31
CA ARG A 27 16.10 9.36 17.43
C ARG A 27 17.43 8.79 16.93
N ASP A 28 17.79 7.56 17.31
CA ASP A 28 19.01 6.89 16.84
C ASP A 28 19.00 6.65 15.32
N MET A 29 17.83 6.38 14.75
CA MET A 29 17.65 6.28 13.29
C MET A 29 17.94 7.61 12.62
N ILE A 30 17.39 8.71 13.14
CA ILE A 30 17.65 10.07 12.65
C ILE A 30 19.15 10.39 12.77
N VAL A 31 19.78 10.13 13.92
CA VAL A 31 21.23 10.36 14.14
C VAL A 31 22.08 9.66 13.09
N ARG A 32 21.79 8.39 12.77
CA ARG A 32 22.52 7.65 11.74
C ARG A 32 22.30 8.18 10.33
N GLU A 33 21.09 8.65 10.03
CA GLU A 33 20.79 9.17 8.69
C GLU A 33 21.45 10.54 8.48
N VAL A 34 21.26 11.48 9.40
CA VAL A 34 21.59 12.89 9.15
C VAL A 34 22.83 13.39 9.88
N GLY A 35 23.42 12.57 10.75
CA GLY A 35 24.70 12.85 11.40
C GLY A 35 24.62 14.04 12.37
N ASP A 36 25.49 15.03 12.15
CA ASP A 36 25.63 16.26 12.94
C ASP A 36 24.36 17.10 12.99
N LYS A 37 23.50 17.00 11.96
CA LYS A 37 22.24 17.75 11.89
C LYS A 37 21.09 17.13 12.68
N ALA A 38 21.32 16.00 13.36
CA ALA A 38 20.27 15.21 14.00
C ALA A 38 19.48 15.97 15.07
N SER A 39 20.16 16.78 15.90
CA SER A 39 19.47 17.57 16.93
C SER A 39 18.45 18.51 16.30
N THR A 40 18.88 19.30 15.30
CA THR A 40 18.00 20.23 14.58
C THR A 40 16.84 19.52 13.88
N VAL A 41 17.10 18.35 13.28
CA VAL A 41 16.05 17.56 12.63
C VAL A 41 15.02 17.03 13.64
N ILE A 42 15.47 16.55 14.81
CA ILE A 42 14.60 16.10 15.89
C ILE A 42 13.74 17.28 16.37
N ASP A 43 14.35 18.44 16.64
CA ASP A 43 13.64 19.64 17.13
C ASP A 43 12.56 20.09 16.12
N VAL A 44 12.88 20.09 14.82
CA VAL A 44 11.91 20.42 13.75
C VAL A 44 10.75 19.43 13.72
N ILE A 45 11.03 18.11 13.79
CA ILE A 45 9.96 17.10 13.80
C ILE A 45 9.09 17.25 15.05
N GLU A 46 9.70 17.41 16.23
CA GLU A 46 8.98 17.54 17.50
C GLU A 46 8.18 18.85 17.60
N GLY A 47 8.62 19.92 16.92
CA GLY A 47 7.88 21.19 16.83
C GLY A 47 6.72 21.17 15.84
N ILE A 48 6.86 20.46 14.71
CA ILE A 48 5.85 20.44 13.65
C ILE A 48 4.75 19.43 13.92
N VAL A 49 5.09 18.20 14.34
CA VAL A 49 4.11 17.12 14.52
C VAL A 49 2.91 17.49 15.42
N PRO A 50 3.06 18.26 16.51
CA PRO A 50 1.93 18.69 17.33
C PRO A 50 1.05 19.78 16.71
N THR A 51 1.54 20.49 15.70
CA THR A 51 0.91 21.72 15.18
C THR A 51 0.22 21.52 13.83
N VAL A 52 0.50 20.44 13.13
CA VAL A 52 -0.02 20.15 11.78
C VAL A 52 -1.03 19.01 11.78
N SER A 53 -1.97 19.04 10.85
CA SER A 53 -2.94 17.95 10.70
C SER A 53 -2.28 16.70 10.09
N PRO A 54 -2.80 15.49 10.37
CA PRO A 54 -2.23 14.25 9.82
C PRO A 54 -2.14 14.22 8.28
N GLU A 55 -3.05 14.92 7.59
CA GLU A 55 -3.14 14.97 6.13
C GLU A 55 -2.01 15.81 5.50
N SER A 56 -1.61 16.91 6.14
CA SER A 56 -0.54 17.79 5.67
C SER A 56 0.83 17.48 6.28
N MET A 57 0.89 16.65 7.32
CA MET A 57 2.11 16.36 8.08
C MET A 57 3.30 15.94 7.22
N TYR A 58 3.08 15.13 6.17
CA TYR A 58 4.18 14.71 5.30
C TYR A 58 4.78 15.88 4.51
N SER A 59 3.95 16.72 3.90
CA SER A 59 4.42 17.87 3.12
C SER A 59 5.09 18.91 4.02
N GLU A 60 4.48 19.23 5.16
CA GLU A 60 5.00 20.21 6.11
C GLU A 60 6.37 19.81 6.68
N LEU A 61 6.51 18.54 7.10
CA LEU A 61 7.79 18.01 7.57
C LEU A 61 8.85 18.02 6.46
N VAL A 62 8.49 17.70 5.22
CA VAL A 62 9.43 17.74 4.09
C VAL A 62 9.89 19.18 3.83
N GLU A 63 8.96 20.12 3.76
CA GLU A 63 9.27 21.54 3.50
C GLU A 63 10.16 22.13 4.59
N ALA A 64 9.89 21.85 5.86
CA ALA A 64 10.69 22.33 6.97
C ALA A 64 12.08 21.66 7.08
N LEU A 65 12.22 20.41 6.62
CA LEU A 65 13.49 19.69 6.68
C LEU A 65 14.37 19.90 5.44
N ILE A 66 13.83 20.36 4.31
CA ILE A 66 14.62 20.68 3.11
C ILE A 66 15.78 21.64 3.41
N PRO A 67 15.60 22.76 4.14
CA PRO A 67 16.71 23.66 4.46
C PRO A 67 17.82 23.02 5.32
N VAL A 68 17.52 21.91 6.02
CA VAL A 68 18.46 21.26 6.93
C VAL A 68 19.19 20.10 6.24
N ILE A 69 18.47 19.26 5.50
CA ILE A 69 18.97 17.99 4.95
C ILE A 69 18.70 17.81 3.45
N ASP A 70 18.31 18.88 2.77
CA ASP A 70 18.15 18.98 1.31
C ASP A 70 17.23 17.88 0.75
N GLN A 71 17.64 17.28 -0.37
CA GLN A 71 16.92 16.22 -1.08
C GLN A 71 16.70 14.95 -0.23
N ARG A 72 17.40 14.80 0.90
CA ARG A 72 17.25 13.65 1.81
C ARG A 72 16.00 13.76 2.70
N ALA A 73 15.38 14.94 2.78
CA ALA A 73 14.19 15.19 3.60
C ALA A 73 13.05 14.22 3.30
N LYS A 74 12.71 14.01 2.02
CA LYS A 74 11.64 13.10 1.59
C LYS A 74 11.87 11.66 2.08
N GLY A 75 13.10 11.17 1.93
CA GLY A 75 13.46 9.81 2.34
C GLY A 75 13.40 9.62 3.85
N LEU A 76 13.86 10.62 4.62
CA LEU A 76 13.83 10.58 6.06
C LEU A 76 12.39 10.66 6.60
N VAL A 77 11.60 11.63 6.13
CA VAL A 77 10.19 11.79 6.55
C VAL A 77 9.39 10.53 6.23
N GLY A 78 9.61 9.91 5.06
CA GLY A 78 9.01 8.63 4.71
C GLY A 78 9.33 7.51 5.72
N LYS A 79 10.58 7.42 6.21
CA LYS A 79 10.98 6.45 7.22
C LYS A 79 10.38 6.75 8.59
N VAL A 80 10.36 8.02 9.00
CA VAL A 80 9.76 8.47 10.26
C VAL A 80 8.26 8.14 10.28
N MET A 81 7.54 8.47 9.20
CA MET A 81 6.10 8.23 9.06
C MET A 81 5.74 6.74 8.95
N ALA A 82 6.69 5.88 8.57
CA ALA A 82 6.51 4.43 8.48
C ALA A 82 6.99 3.67 9.73
N TYR A 83 7.70 4.34 10.64
CA TYR A 83 8.34 3.72 11.79
C TYR A 83 7.32 2.97 12.65
N LYS A 84 7.57 1.67 12.81
CA LYS A 84 6.77 0.70 13.58
C LYS A 84 5.28 0.75 13.27
N ARG A 85 4.91 1.03 12.01
CA ARG A 85 3.51 0.97 11.54
C ARG A 85 3.14 -0.34 10.85
N LYS A 86 4.04 -0.86 10.03
CA LYS A 86 3.84 -2.12 9.30
C LYS A 86 4.63 -3.23 9.96
N THR A 87 4.11 -4.44 9.94
CA THR A 87 4.88 -5.63 10.33
C THR A 87 6.02 -5.87 9.35
N CYS A 88 7.19 -6.20 9.89
CA CYS A 88 8.33 -6.57 9.07
C CYS A 88 7.99 -7.82 8.26
N ARG A 89 8.34 -7.82 6.97
CA ARG A 89 8.11 -8.96 6.08
C ARG A 89 8.81 -10.22 6.59
N ASP A 90 10.00 -10.05 7.16
CA ASP A 90 10.82 -11.15 7.67
C ASP A 90 10.49 -11.49 9.13
N GLY A 91 9.49 -10.82 9.73
CA GLY A 91 9.06 -11.07 11.10
C GLY A 91 10.23 -11.08 12.11
N ASP A 92 10.17 -12.00 13.07
CA ASP A 92 11.22 -12.13 14.10
C ASP A 92 12.56 -12.66 13.55
N GLU A 93 12.60 -13.13 12.30
CA GLU A 93 13.83 -13.57 11.62
C GLU A 93 14.58 -12.42 10.92
N CYS A 94 14.08 -11.18 11.01
CA CYS A 94 14.69 -10.03 10.38
C CYS A 94 16.11 -9.78 10.92
N ARG A 95 17.12 -9.93 10.05
CA ARG A 95 18.53 -9.66 10.37
C ARG A 95 18.92 -8.19 10.16
N THR A 96 18.00 -7.37 9.68
CA THR A 96 18.25 -5.95 9.43
C THR A 96 18.37 -5.21 10.76
N LYS A 97 19.60 -4.79 11.10
CA LYS A 97 19.85 -3.95 12.27
C LYS A 97 19.00 -2.67 12.16
N ASN A 98 18.21 -2.37 13.19
CA ASN A 98 17.32 -1.20 13.27
C ASN A 98 16.22 -1.15 12.20
N CYS A 99 15.63 -2.30 11.87
CA CYS A 99 14.48 -2.35 10.96
C CYS A 99 13.33 -1.46 11.46
N ILE A 100 12.85 -0.59 10.57
CA ILE A 100 11.80 0.40 10.82
C ILE A 100 10.40 -0.21 10.94
N PHE A 101 10.27 -1.52 10.76
CA PHE A 101 9.00 -2.25 10.81
C PHE A 101 8.82 -2.97 12.16
N LEU A 102 7.57 -3.26 12.51
CA LEU A 102 7.17 -3.98 13.72
C LEU A 102 7.55 -5.45 13.63
N HIS A 103 8.16 -5.98 14.68
CA HIS A 103 8.39 -7.39 14.90
C HIS A 103 7.67 -7.87 16.17
N GLY A 104 7.59 -9.18 16.39
CA GLY A 104 6.94 -9.80 17.55
C GLY A 104 7.64 -9.48 18.88
N TRP A 105 8.97 -9.41 18.89
CA TRP A 105 9.77 -8.93 20.04
C TRP A 105 9.47 -7.47 20.44
N ASP A 106 9.09 -6.58 19.53
CA ASP A 106 8.67 -5.21 19.87
C ASP A 106 7.35 -5.18 20.68
N ARG A 107 6.51 -6.22 20.56
CA ARG A 107 5.23 -6.30 21.27
C ARG A 107 5.34 -6.84 22.69
N ARG A 108 6.42 -7.57 23.01
CA ARG A 108 6.65 -8.13 24.36
C ARG A 108 7.35 -7.16 25.30
N GLY A 109 8.07 -6.17 24.74
CA GLY A 109 8.80 -5.15 25.49
C GLY A 109 8.03 -3.85 25.66
N GLY A 110 6.75 -3.89 26.06
CA GLY A 110 6.04 -2.69 26.50
C GLY A 110 6.83 -2.03 27.63
N GLU A 111 7.40 -0.85 27.34
CA GLU A 111 8.45 -0.19 28.10
C GLU A 111 8.02 0.17 29.53
N GLY A 112 8.81 -0.29 30.51
CA GLY A 112 8.70 0.11 31.91
C GLY A 112 9.86 -0.42 32.76
N ALA A 113 10.62 0.52 33.33
CA ALA A 113 11.53 0.39 34.48
C ALA A 113 12.88 -0.34 34.33
N SER A 114 13.93 0.50 34.34
CA SER A 114 15.10 0.42 35.20
C SER A 114 15.06 -0.59 36.36
N GLY A 115 16.15 -1.35 36.51
CA GLY A 115 16.69 -1.73 37.83
C GLY A 115 16.32 -3.11 38.40
N ASN A 116 17.35 -3.76 38.94
CA ASN A 116 17.37 -4.91 39.85
C ASN A 116 17.18 -6.34 39.30
N SER A 117 18.33 -7.03 39.27
CA SER A 117 18.58 -8.31 39.94
C SER A 117 17.42 -8.93 40.75
N GLY A 118 17.07 -10.19 40.47
CA GLY A 118 16.25 -11.00 41.35
C GLY A 118 15.98 -12.41 40.83
N LEU A 119 16.31 -13.41 41.64
CA LEU A 119 16.22 -14.86 41.41
C LEU A 119 14.79 -15.42 41.58
N LYS A 120 14.55 -16.56 40.90
CA LYS A 120 13.76 -17.77 41.28
C LYS A 120 12.24 -17.71 41.60
N GLY A 121 11.57 -18.76 41.09
CA GLY A 121 10.30 -19.35 41.54
C GLY A 121 9.42 -19.67 40.31
N LYS A 122 9.40 -20.86 39.71
CA LYS A 122 8.86 -22.17 40.14
C LYS A 122 7.50 -22.06 40.83
N GLU A 123 6.43 -22.25 40.05
CA GLU A 123 5.21 -22.94 40.48
C GLU A 123 4.43 -23.47 39.26
N GLU A 124 3.85 -24.65 39.46
CA GLU A 124 3.24 -25.54 38.48
C GLU A 124 1.76 -25.21 38.23
N GLY A 125 1.31 -25.49 37.00
CA GLY A 125 0.07 -26.20 36.71
C GLY A 125 -1.27 -25.50 36.96
N VAL A 126 -1.88 -24.98 35.89
CA VAL A 126 -3.31 -25.20 35.60
C VAL A 126 -3.48 -25.33 34.08
N ASP A 127 -3.86 -26.53 33.65
CA ASP A 127 -4.30 -26.84 32.29
C ASP A 127 -5.56 -26.03 31.93
N ILE A 128 -5.43 -25.12 30.98
CA ILE A 128 -6.55 -24.64 30.17
C ILE A 128 -6.14 -24.83 28.72
N VAL A 129 -6.79 -25.81 28.10
CA VAL A 129 -6.76 -26.15 26.68
C VAL A 129 -6.79 -24.87 25.82
N GLU A 130 -5.64 -24.51 25.27
CA GLU A 130 -5.52 -23.47 24.25
C GLU A 130 -6.27 -23.93 23.00
N THR A 131 -7.51 -23.45 22.87
CA THR A 131 -8.13 -23.27 21.58
C THR A 131 -7.25 -22.29 20.79
N ALA A 132 -6.40 -22.86 19.93
CA ALA A 132 -5.65 -22.11 18.94
C ALA A 132 -6.57 -21.05 18.30
N PRO A 133 -6.24 -19.74 18.38
CA PRO A 133 -6.95 -18.76 17.59
C PRO A 133 -6.51 -19.00 16.15
N LYS A 134 -7.37 -19.77 15.47
CA LYS A 134 -7.44 -19.93 14.02
C LYS A 134 -6.84 -18.70 13.35
N ARG A 135 -5.75 -18.93 12.64
CA ARG A 135 -5.35 -18.16 11.45
C ARG A 135 -6.63 -17.58 10.86
N ARG A 136 -6.85 -16.28 11.01
CA ARG A 136 -7.70 -15.56 10.07
C ARG A 136 -6.94 -15.64 8.74
N LYS A 137 -7.12 -16.77 8.04
CA LYS A 137 -7.23 -16.75 6.59
C LYS A 137 -8.29 -15.70 6.34
N ILE A 138 -7.83 -14.51 5.99
CA ILE A 138 -8.61 -13.64 5.15
C ILE A 138 -8.74 -14.45 3.86
N THR A 139 -9.77 -15.30 3.83
CA THR A 139 -10.37 -15.76 2.58
C THR A 139 -11.11 -14.55 2.06
N GLU A 140 -10.37 -13.50 1.69
CA GLU A 140 -10.81 -12.67 0.59
C GLU A 140 -10.90 -13.66 -0.55
N SER A 141 -12.12 -13.94 -0.98
CA SER A 141 -12.40 -14.50 -2.28
C SER A 141 -11.63 -13.64 -3.26
N ASN A 142 -10.42 -14.08 -3.60
CA ASN A 142 -9.57 -13.38 -4.54
C ASN A 142 -10.28 -13.60 -5.88
N GLU A 143 -11.16 -12.68 -6.26
CA GLU A 143 -11.92 -12.67 -7.53
C GLU A 143 -10.99 -12.54 -8.75
N ASN A 144 -9.69 -12.68 -8.53
CA ASN A 144 -8.69 -12.58 -9.56
C ASN A 144 -8.63 -13.86 -10.37
N ASN A 145 -9.08 -13.76 -11.61
CA ASN A 145 -9.00 -14.80 -12.62
C ASN A 145 -7.67 -14.78 -13.40
N GLU A 146 -6.73 -13.89 -13.06
CA GLU A 146 -5.48 -13.69 -13.78
C GLU A 146 -4.26 -14.23 -13.01
N VAL A 147 -3.46 -15.06 -13.68
CA VAL A 147 -2.25 -15.67 -13.12
C VAL A 147 -1.06 -15.39 -14.04
N VAL A 148 0.08 -15.04 -13.45
CA VAL A 148 1.34 -14.80 -14.14
C VAL A 148 2.29 -15.97 -13.88
N PHE A 149 2.82 -16.55 -14.95
CA PHE A 149 4.03 -17.36 -14.92
C PHE A 149 5.23 -16.46 -15.12
N ASN A 150 6.25 -16.61 -14.28
CA ASN A 150 7.47 -15.79 -14.30
C ASN A 150 8.71 -16.68 -14.29
N LYS A 151 9.80 -16.18 -14.87
CA LYS A 151 11.06 -16.90 -15.12
C LYS A 151 10.89 -18.10 -16.06
N VAL A 152 9.99 -17.98 -17.03
CA VAL A 152 9.82 -18.99 -18.08
C VAL A 152 11.02 -18.93 -19.02
N ASN A 153 11.74 -20.04 -19.20
CA ASN A 153 12.83 -20.12 -20.15
C ASN A 153 12.29 -20.65 -21.49
N GLU A 154 12.05 -19.76 -22.45
CA GLU A 154 11.52 -20.10 -23.77
C GLU A 154 12.41 -21.04 -24.59
N SER A 155 13.71 -21.11 -24.30
CA SER A 155 14.60 -22.08 -24.95
C SER A 155 14.36 -23.50 -24.49
N ARG A 156 13.69 -23.70 -23.34
CA ARG A 156 13.40 -25.02 -22.74
C ARG A 156 11.93 -25.39 -22.80
N HIS A 157 11.05 -24.40 -22.68
CA HIS A 157 9.61 -24.60 -22.55
C HIS A 157 8.83 -23.84 -23.61
N ASN A 158 7.97 -24.54 -24.35
CA ASN A 158 7.11 -23.93 -25.35
C ASN A 158 5.91 -23.23 -24.68
N PRO A 159 5.51 -22.01 -25.13
CA PRO A 159 4.28 -21.37 -24.72
C PRO A 159 3.02 -22.26 -24.73
N GLU A 160 2.90 -23.14 -25.74
CA GLU A 160 1.75 -24.06 -25.84
C GLU A 160 1.74 -25.12 -24.74
N ASP A 161 2.91 -25.58 -24.28
CA ASP A 161 3.02 -26.51 -23.16
C ASP A 161 2.59 -25.83 -21.86
N LEU A 162 2.99 -24.56 -21.68
CA LEU A 162 2.60 -23.73 -20.54
C LEU A 162 1.08 -23.53 -20.49
N LYS A 163 0.46 -23.27 -21.66
CA LYS A 163 -0.99 -23.14 -21.81
C LYS A 163 -1.70 -24.46 -21.53
N THR A 164 -1.17 -25.58 -22.03
CA THR A 164 -1.70 -26.92 -21.80
C THR A 164 -1.63 -27.30 -20.32
N TYR A 165 -0.51 -26.99 -19.66
CA TYR A 165 -0.35 -27.16 -18.22
C TYR A 165 -1.40 -26.35 -17.44
N ALA A 166 -1.59 -25.07 -17.79
CA ALA A 166 -2.59 -24.22 -17.13
C ALA A 166 -4.03 -24.69 -17.37
N ALA A 167 -4.33 -25.25 -18.55
CA ALA A 167 -5.66 -25.75 -18.90
C ALA A 167 -6.11 -26.95 -18.05
N ARG A 168 -5.19 -27.62 -17.35
CA ARG A 168 -5.52 -28.70 -16.39
C ARG A 168 -6.29 -28.20 -15.18
N PHE A 169 -6.21 -26.90 -14.85
CA PHE A 169 -6.85 -26.29 -13.68
C PHE A 169 -8.20 -25.64 -14.01
N GLY A 170 -8.52 -25.47 -15.29
CA GLY A 170 -9.78 -24.86 -15.72
C GLY A 170 -9.70 -24.24 -17.11
N ARG A 171 -10.80 -23.65 -17.55
CA ARG A 171 -10.90 -23.07 -18.89
C ARG A 171 -10.16 -21.74 -18.96
N ILE A 172 -9.28 -21.62 -19.96
CA ILE A 172 -8.52 -20.39 -20.22
C ILE A 172 -9.28 -19.53 -21.23
N THR A 173 -9.54 -18.27 -20.87
CA THR A 173 -10.14 -17.27 -21.76
C THR A 173 -9.08 -16.52 -22.56
N ASN A 174 -7.92 -16.28 -21.97
CA ASN A 174 -6.81 -15.59 -22.62
C ASN A 174 -5.46 -16.13 -22.17
N PHE A 175 -4.52 -16.22 -23.09
CA PHE A 175 -3.13 -16.59 -22.82
C PHE A 175 -2.23 -15.65 -23.61
N LYS A 176 -1.47 -14.81 -22.92
CA LYS A 176 -0.68 -13.73 -23.53
C LYS A 176 0.74 -13.71 -22.99
N ARG A 177 1.72 -13.55 -23.88
CA ARG A 177 3.10 -13.25 -23.50
C ARG A 177 3.20 -11.78 -23.07
N LEU A 178 3.73 -11.53 -21.88
CA LEU A 178 4.02 -10.19 -21.38
C LEU A 178 5.45 -9.76 -21.76
N ASN A 179 6.41 -10.66 -21.55
CA ASN A 179 7.81 -10.50 -21.96
C ASN A 179 8.45 -11.89 -22.13
N PRO A 180 9.73 -12.00 -22.55
CA PRO A 180 10.36 -13.30 -22.80
C PRO A 180 10.44 -14.28 -21.61
N GLU A 181 10.24 -13.78 -20.39
CA GLU A 181 10.28 -14.59 -19.18
C GLU A 181 8.92 -14.66 -18.46
N LYS A 182 7.87 -14.01 -19.02
CA LYS A 182 6.58 -13.82 -18.35
C LYS A 182 5.40 -14.03 -19.27
N TYR A 183 4.45 -14.82 -18.77
CA TYR A 183 3.19 -15.12 -19.43
C TYR A 183 2.02 -14.85 -18.49
N LEU A 184 0.95 -14.28 -19.05
CA LEU A 184 -0.32 -14.04 -18.38
C LEU A 184 -1.32 -15.09 -18.87
N VAL A 185 -2.01 -15.72 -17.92
CA VAL A 185 -3.14 -16.59 -18.16
C VAL A 185 -4.35 -16.00 -17.47
N VAL A 186 -5.44 -15.88 -18.22
CA VAL A 186 -6.74 -15.45 -17.71
C VAL A 186 -7.67 -16.65 -17.79
N PHE A 187 -8.25 -17.02 -16.65
CA PHE A 187 -9.24 -18.07 -16.54
C PHE A 187 -10.65 -17.51 -16.73
N GLU A 188 -11.59 -18.39 -17.10
CA GLU A 188 -13.02 -18.05 -17.07
C GLU A 188 -13.47 -17.83 -15.62
N ASP A 189 -13.06 -18.72 -14.71
CA ASP A 189 -13.47 -18.71 -13.31
C ASP A 189 -12.29 -18.38 -12.35
N PRO A 190 -12.50 -17.56 -11.31
CA PRO A 190 -11.49 -17.27 -10.29
C PRO A 190 -11.02 -18.50 -9.49
N GLU A 191 -11.86 -19.53 -9.37
CA GLU A 191 -11.51 -20.77 -8.68
C GLU A 191 -10.36 -21.51 -9.36
N SER A 192 -10.36 -21.57 -10.70
CA SER A 192 -9.28 -22.19 -11.48
C SER A 192 -7.94 -21.46 -11.30
N ALA A 193 -7.95 -20.12 -11.28
CA ALA A 193 -6.77 -19.31 -10.98
C ALA A 193 -6.23 -19.60 -9.56
N ASN A 194 -7.14 -19.76 -8.60
CA ASN A 194 -6.81 -20.08 -7.21
C ASN A 194 -6.22 -21.47 -7.04
N GLU A 195 -6.75 -22.48 -7.73
CA GLU A 195 -6.19 -23.84 -7.75
C GLU A 195 -4.79 -23.85 -8.37
N LEU A 196 -4.61 -23.18 -9.50
CA LEU A 196 -3.30 -23.08 -10.16
C LEU A 196 -2.26 -22.47 -9.22
N VAL A 197 -2.57 -21.34 -8.57
CA VAL A 197 -1.61 -20.63 -7.70
C VAL A 197 -1.31 -21.42 -6.42
N LYS A 198 -2.30 -22.10 -5.84
CA LYS A 198 -2.13 -22.88 -4.61
C LYS A 198 -1.51 -24.25 -4.84
N SER A 199 -1.58 -24.77 -6.06
CA SER A 199 -1.01 -26.06 -6.40
C SER A 199 0.48 -26.09 -6.08
N SER A 200 0.92 -27.14 -5.38
CA SER A 200 2.34 -27.41 -5.11
C SER A 200 3.07 -28.02 -6.31
N GLU A 201 2.36 -28.37 -7.38
CA GLU A 201 2.96 -28.92 -8.60
C GLU A 201 3.88 -27.88 -9.25
N LEU A 202 5.07 -28.34 -9.65
CA LEU A 202 6.01 -27.56 -10.43
C LEU A 202 5.43 -27.30 -11.81
N VAL A 203 5.68 -26.10 -12.34
CA VAL A 203 5.22 -25.73 -13.68
C VAL A 203 6.18 -26.38 -14.69
N LEU A 204 5.68 -27.31 -15.50
CA LEU A 204 6.48 -28.07 -16.47
C LEU A 204 7.74 -28.71 -15.86
N GLU A 205 7.60 -29.25 -14.64
CA GLU A 205 8.70 -29.87 -13.88
C GLU A 205 9.88 -28.92 -13.58
N ASP A 206 9.72 -27.62 -13.82
CA ASP A 206 10.76 -26.62 -13.61
C ASP A 206 10.53 -25.83 -12.31
N PRO A 207 11.39 -26.01 -11.29
CA PRO A 207 11.27 -25.28 -10.02
C PRO A 207 11.62 -23.79 -10.13
N GLY A 208 12.24 -23.36 -11.24
CA GLY A 208 12.58 -21.98 -11.51
C GLY A 208 11.35 -21.13 -11.86
N ILE A 209 10.31 -21.74 -12.44
CA ILE A 209 9.10 -21.06 -12.88
C ILE A 209 8.19 -20.80 -11.68
N LYS A 210 7.84 -19.53 -11.46
CA LYS A 210 6.94 -19.11 -10.38
C LYS A 210 5.57 -18.74 -10.93
N LYS A 211 4.52 -19.12 -10.21
CA LYS A 211 3.12 -18.76 -10.49
C LYS A 211 2.56 -17.87 -9.37
N PHE A 212 1.92 -16.77 -9.72
CA PHE A 212 1.29 -15.84 -8.78
C PHE A 212 0.17 -15.05 -9.46
N TYR A 213 -0.76 -14.51 -8.69
CA TYR A 213 -1.84 -13.67 -9.22
C TYR A 213 -1.30 -12.41 -9.91
N ASN A 214 -1.95 -11.97 -11.00
CA ASN A 214 -1.67 -10.65 -11.56
C ASN A 214 -2.26 -9.57 -10.64
N VAL A 215 -1.42 -8.90 -9.85
CA VAL A 215 -1.88 -7.88 -8.89
C VAL A 215 -1.97 -6.49 -9.54
N ILE A 216 -1.37 -6.28 -10.73
CA ILE A 216 -1.21 -4.93 -11.31
C ILE A 216 -2.54 -4.37 -11.84
N ASP A 217 -3.28 -5.14 -12.62
CA ASP A 217 -4.56 -4.67 -13.19
C ASP A 217 -5.66 -4.57 -12.12
N ASN A 218 -5.58 -5.41 -11.09
CA ASN A 218 -6.48 -5.30 -9.95
C ASN A 218 -6.20 -4.05 -9.10
N LEU A 219 -4.96 -3.60 -8.97
CA LEU A 219 -4.66 -2.36 -8.25
C LEU A 219 -5.26 -1.13 -8.95
N VAL A 220 -5.11 -1.02 -10.27
CA VAL A 220 -5.68 0.10 -11.05
C VAL A 220 -7.22 0.05 -11.01
N LYS A 221 -7.83 -1.12 -11.22
CA LYS A 221 -9.29 -1.29 -11.13
C LYS A 221 -9.82 -0.96 -9.73
N VAL A 222 -9.11 -1.35 -8.66
CA VAL A 222 -9.49 -1.05 -7.27
C VAL A 222 -9.33 0.44 -6.98
N GLU A 223 -8.26 1.08 -7.43
CA GLU A 223 -8.08 2.52 -7.26
C GLU A 223 -9.13 3.32 -8.04
N LEU A 224 -9.45 2.91 -9.27
CA LEU A 224 -10.51 3.53 -10.05
C LEU A 224 -11.88 3.41 -9.37
N ARG A 225 -12.24 2.24 -8.84
CA ARG A 225 -13.50 2.08 -8.08
C ARG A 225 -13.59 3.04 -6.91
N LYS A 226 -12.52 3.15 -6.11
CA LYS A 226 -12.46 4.11 -4.99
C LYS A 226 -12.64 5.55 -5.45
N LEU A 227 -12.03 5.94 -6.57
CA LEU A 227 -12.17 7.29 -7.12
C LEU A 227 -13.59 7.57 -7.62
N PHE A 228 -14.27 6.58 -8.21
CA PHE A 228 -15.68 6.72 -8.61
C PHE A 228 -16.61 6.84 -7.40
N GLU A 229 -16.42 6.02 -6.37
CA GLU A 229 -17.18 6.12 -5.11
C GLU A 229 -16.97 7.50 -4.45
N GLU A 230 -15.73 7.99 -4.42
CA GLU A 230 -15.42 9.31 -3.87
C GLU A 230 -16.03 10.45 -4.72
N GLN A 231 -16.05 10.30 -6.04
CA GLN A 231 -16.71 11.24 -6.96
C GLN A 231 -18.22 11.30 -6.69
N GLU A 232 -18.88 10.15 -6.54
CA GLU A 232 -20.31 10.07 -6.26
C GLU A 232 -20.65 10.77 -4.93
N ILE A 233 -19.87 10.51 -3.88
CA ILE A 233 -20.02 11.17 -2.57
C ILE A 233 -19.90 12.71 -2.68
N ILE A 234 -19.01 13.21 -3.54
CA ILE A 234 -18.86 14.66 -3.73
C ILE A 234 -20.03 15.24 -4.51
N ILE A 235 -20.50 14.55 -5.56
CA ILE A 235 -21.66 14.99 -6.34
C ILE A 235 -22.91 15.04 -5.45
N ASP A 236 -23.12 14.02 -4.62
CA ASP A 236 -24.20 14.01 -3.64
C ASP A 236 -24.10 15.17 -2.66
N LYS A 237 -22.89 15.47 -2.14
CA LYS A 237 -22.69 16.64 -1.26
C LYS A 237 -22.98 17.96 -1.97
N MET A 238 -22.54 18.11 -3.23
CA MET A 238 -22.79 19.30 -4.04
C MET A 238 -24.28 19.57 -4.28
N SER A 239 -25.11 18.54 -4.26
CA SER A 239 -26.58 18.71 -4.36
C SER A 239 -27.18 19.45 -3.16
N THR A 240 -26.47 19.48 -2.03
CA THR A 240 -26.91 20.09 -0.77
C THR A 240 -26.09 21.31 -0.33
N ASP A 241 -24.79 21.32 -0.63
CA ASP A 241 -23.86 22.41 -0.29
C ASP A 241 -22.86 22.61 -1.43
N PHE A 242 -22.98 23.73 -2.15
CA PHE A 242 -22.12 24.04 -3.28
C PHE A 242 -20.99 24.97 -2.84
N SER A 243 -19.74 24.50 -2.96
CA SER A 243 -18.56 25.28 -2.60
C SER A 243 -17.40 25.10 -3.57
N ALA A 244 -16.55 26.14 -3.67
CA ALA A 244 -15.33 26.11 -4.46
C ALA A 244 -14.36 24.99 -4.01
N ALA A 245 -14.38 24.64 -2.72
CA ALA A 245 -13.59 23.54 -2.18
C ALA A 245 -14.05 22.18 -2.73
N LEU A 246 -15.36 21.94 -2.81
CA LEU A 246 -15.91 20.72 -3.39
C LEU A 246 -15.61 20.63 -4.89
N LEU A 247 -15.72 21.75 -5.63
CA LEU A 247 -15.34 21.81 -7.04
C LEU A 247 -13.86 21.48 -7.26
N GLY A 248 -12.98 22.03 -6.41
CA GLY A 248 -11.55 21.71 -6.43
C GLY A 248 -11.29 20.23 -6.17
N HIS A 249 -12.03 19.63 -5.23
CA HIS A 249 -11.90 18.21 -4.92
C HIS A 249 -12.38 17.33 -6.07
N LEU A 250 -13.55 17.61 -6.66
CA LEU A 250 -14.08 16.90 -7.83
C LEU A 250 -13.13 16.98 -9.03
N ARG A 251 -12.52 18.15 -9.25
CA ARG A 251 -11.51 18.35 -10.30
C ARG A 251 -10.28 17.46 -10.06
N ASN A 252 -9.80 17.37 -8.82
CA ASN A 252 -8.66 16.52 -8.47
C ASN A 252 -8.96 15.02 -8.71
N ILE A 253 -10.15 14.56 -8.32
CA ILE A 253 -10.56 13.17 -8.59
C ILE A 253 -10.59 12.89 -10.09
N ASN A 254 -11.20 13.78 -10.88
CA ASN A 254 -11.23 13.66 -12.34
C ASN A 254 -9.84 13.62 -12.97
N ILE A 255 -8.89 14.41 -12.46
CA ILE A 255 -7.49 14.37 -12.91
C ILE A 255 -6.86 12.99 -12.61
N ARG A 256 -7.09 12.44 -11.42
CA ARG A 256 -6.57 11.12 -11.02
C ARG A 256 -7.16 9.98 -11.85
N ILE A 257 -8.48 10.00 -12.08
CA ILE A 257 -9.17 9.03 -12.95
C ILE A 257 -8.57 9.09 -14.36
N ARG A 258 -8.45 10.29 -14.94
CA ARG A 258 -7.83 10.47 -16.27
C ARG A 258 -6.39 9.95 -16.29
N ALA A 259 -5.60 10.21 -15.27
CA ALA A 259 -4.22 9.75 -15.19
C ALA A 259 -4.11 8.22 -15.15
N LEU A 260 -5.04 7.53 -14.48
CA LEU A 260 -5.09 6.07 -14.43
C LEU A 260 -5.58 5.46 -15.74
N VAL A 261 -6.61 6.04 -16.37
CA VAL A 261 -7.20 5.53 -17.63
C VAL A 261 -6.30 5.80 -18.85
N LEU A 262 -5.60 6.94 -18.88
CA LEU A 262 -4.80 7.35 -20.05
C LEU A 262 -3.34 6.87 -20.01
N LYS A 263 -2.84 6.41 -18.85
CA LYS A 263 -1.47 5.90 -18.73
C LYS A 263 -1.19 4.66 -19.58
N ASP A 264 -2.23 3.89 -19.92
CA ASP A 264 -2.10 2.64 -20.69
C ASP A 264 -1.78 2.84 -22.19
N LYS A 265 -1.82 4.06 -22.72
CA LYS A 265 -1.58 4.29 -24.17
C LYS A 265 -0.16 4.74 -24.53
N SER A 266 0.75 4.90 -23.56
CA SER A 266 2.06 5.53 -23.81
C SER A 266 3.27 4.59 -23.88
N LYS A 267 3.06 3.26 -23.81
CA LYS A 267 4.16 2.29 -23.86
C LYS A 267 4.33 1.55 -25.19
N ASP A 268 3.55 1.87 -26.20
CA ASP A 268 3.83 1.46 -27.58
C ASP A 268 4.24 2.67 -28.41
N GLY A 269 5.54 2.69 -28.72
CA GLY A 269 6.25 3.49 -29.72
C GLY A 269 5.58 4.72 -30.34
N SER A 270 6.09 5.90 -30.01
CA SER A 270 6.76 6.79 -30.97
C SER A 270 6.96 8.16 -30.32
N GLY A 271 8.20 8.62 -30.29
CA GLY A 271 8.48 10.03 -30.10
C GLY A 271 7.97 10.78 -31.32
N VAL A 272 7.04 11.71 -31.11
CA VAL A 272 6.84 12.84 -32.01
C VAL A 272 6.57 14.06 -31.14
N ASP A 273 7.56 14.94 -31.12
CA ASP A 273 7.44 16.35 -30.77
C ASP A 273 6.23 16.94 -31.51
N ASN A 274 5.25 17.51 -30.81
CA ASN A 274 4.39 18.53 -31.40
C ASN A 274 3.66 19.33 -30.32
N LYS A 275 4.15 20.56 -30.12
CA LYS A 275 3.34 21.72 -29.78
C LYS A 275 2.23 21.86 -30.84
N ARG A 276 1.01 21.42 -30.55
CA ARG A 276 -0.21 21.94 -31.19
C ARG A 276 -1.33 22.00 -30.18
N GLY A 277 -2.02 23.14 -30.21
CA GLY A 277 -3.08 23.51 -29.28
C GLY A 277 -4.16 22.44 -29.18
N PHE A 278 -4.71 22.35 -27.99
CA PHE A 278 -5.93 21.61 -27.72
C PHE A 278 -7.07 22.30 -28.48
N ASP A 279 -7.53 21.72 -29.60
CA ASP A 279 -8.72 22.21 -30.30
C ASP A 279 -9.95 21.93 -29.43
N GLN A 280 -10.38 22.98 -28.74
CA GLN A 280 -11.47 22.98 -27.77
C GLN A 280 -12.84 22.82 -28.43
N GLU A 281 -12.92 22.92 -29.76
CA GLU A 281 -14.18 22.99 -30.52
C GLU A 281 -14.77 21.62 -30.93
N ASN A 282 -14.04 20.50 -30.78
CA ASN A 282 -14.54 19.17 -31.15
C ASN A 282 -14.74 18.20 -29.96
N SER A 283 -14.67 18.69 -28.72
CA SER A 283 -15.06 17.88 -27.57
C SER A 283 -16.57 17.99 -27.33
N LEU A 284 -17.31 16.98 -27.76
CA LEU A 284 -18.73 16.77 -27.43
C LEU A 284 -19.05 16.84 -25.92
N TYR A 285 -18.03 16.84 -25.05
CA TYR A 285 -18.17 16.91 -23.60
C TYR A 285 -18.30 18.34 -23.03
N TYR A 286 -18.11 19.39 -23.83
CA TYR A 286 -18.12 20.78 -23.35
C TYR A 286 -19.38 21.60 -23.69
N ASN A 287 -20.37 21.00 -24.36
CA ASN A 287 -21.64 21.68 -24.71
C ASN A 287 -22.84 21.26 -23.85
N CYS A 288 -22.62 20.56 -22.73
CA CYS A 288 -23.70 20.17 -21.82
C CYS A 288 -23.37 20.51 -20.36
N PHE A 289 -23.00 21.75 -20.04
CA PHE A 289 -23.18 22.38 -18.73
C PHE A 289 -23.13 23.90 -18.88
#